data_AF-A0AA41Q4X1-F1
#
_entry.id   AF-A0AA41Q4X1-F1
#
_cell.length_a   1.000
_cell.length_b   1.000
_cell.length_c   1.000
_cell.angle_alpha   90.00
_cell.angle_beta   90.00
_cell.angle_gamma   90.00
#
_symmetry.space_group_name_H-M   'P 1'
#
loop_
_entity.id
_entity.type
_entity.pdbx_description
1 polymer ?
#
loop_
_entity_poly.entity_id
_entity_poly.type
_entity_poly.pdbx_seq_one_letter_code
_entity_poly.pdbx_strand_id
1 'polypeptide(L)'
;MTAPITAAAAPARRSAPGVTCPVCRVPPHPRTFTCPDCREDLAPLAFLRSRADRAYNLGLDLAKHGLGEQAVAALELALADDGSFVDALVVLGKVHAQLGNEAEARAAWQRALKAAPDHPSATAGLAHLDRLAT
;
A
#
# COMPACT_ATOMS: atom_id res chain seq x y z
N MET A 1 19.60 11.39 -14.11
CA MET A 1 18.68 12.47 -13.69
C MET A 1 17.49 11.80 -13.02
N THR A 2 17.50 11.71 -11.70
CA THR A 2 16.49 11.02 -10.88
C THR A 2 15.22 11.87 -10.81
N ALA A 3 14.12 11.38 -11.40
CA ALA A 3 12.84 12.05 -11.31
C ALA A 3 12.31 12.03 -9.86
N PRO A 4 11.86 13.18 -9.32
CA PRO A 4 11.40 13.26 -7.94
C PRO A 4 10.15 12.40 -7.74
N ILE A 5 10.09 11.69 -6.61
CA ILE A 5 8.88 11.02 -6.16
C ILE A 5 7.93 12.12 -5.67
N THR A 6 6.96 12.48 -6.49
CA THR A 6 5.92 13.47 -6.16
C THR A 6 5.21 13.10 -4.86
N ALA A 7 4.84 14.12 -4.09
CA ALA A 7 4.21 13.99 -2.79
C ALA A 7 2.96 13.09 -2.86
N ALA A 8 3.02 11.95 -2.18
CA ALA A 8 1.90 11.03 -2.08
C ALA A 8 0.78 11.68 -1.25
N ALA A 9 -0.44 11.66 -1.79
CA ALA A 9 -1.65 11.98 -1.06
C ALA A 9 -1.74 11.11 0.20
N ALA A 10 -2.27 11.67 1.30
CA ALA A 10 -2.49 10.92 2.53
C ALA A 10 -3.31 9.65 2.23
N PRO A 11 -2.93 8.48 2.77
CA PRO A 11 -3.60 7.24 2.43
C PRO A 11 -5.09 7.34 2.75
N ALA A 12 -5.93 6.95 1.81
CA ALA A 12 -7.36 6.76 2.07
C ALA A 12 -7.49 5.85 3.31
N ARG A 13 -8.32 6.22 4.28
CA ARG A 13 -8.54 5.43 5.50
C ARG A 13 -9.06 4.04 5.11
N ARG A 14 -8.16 3.06 5.05
CA ARG A 14 -8.48 1.67 4.74
C ARG A 14 -8.93 0.96 6.01
N SER A 15 -9.71 -0.11 5.82
CA SER A 15 -10.16 -1.03 6.87
C SER A 15 -8.98 -1.38 7.79
N ALA A 16 -9.22 -1.55 9.10
CA ALA A 16 -8.17 -1.84 10.06
C ALA A 16 -8.11 -3.34 10.33
N PRO A 17 -7.32 -4.12 9.56
CA PRO A 17 -7.13 -5.53 9.85
C PRO A 17 -6.57 -5.69 11.26
N GLY A 18 -7.09 -6.66 12.01
CA GLY A 18 -6.60 -7.02 13.34
C GLY A 18 -7.16 -6.22 14.52
N VAL A 19 -8.15 -5.35 14.31
CA VAL A 19 -8.90 -4.72 15.41
C VAL A 19 -10.11 -5.58 15.74
N THR A 20 -10.27 -5.93 17.01
CA THR A 20 -11.53 -6.52 17.53
C THR A 20 -12.03 -5.66 18.67
N CYS A 21 -13.37 -5.59 18.81
CA CYS A 21 -13.98 -4.93 19.95
C CYS A 21 -13.52 -5.60 21.26
N PRO A 22 -12.94 -4.88 22.23
CA PRO A 22 -12.49 -5.49 23.48
C PRO A 22 -13.66 -5.98 24.35
N VAL A 23 -14.87 -5.47 24.11
CA VAL A 23 -16.09 -5.84 24.82
C VAL A 23 -16.76 -7.04 24.14
N CYS A 24 -17.08 -6.93 22.85
CA CYS A 24 -17.87 -7.91 22.12
C CYS A 24 -17.04 -8.98 21.39
N ARG A 25 -15.73 -8.76 21.22
CA ARG A 25 -14.80 -9.60 20.42
C ARG A 25 -15.17 -9.75 18.93
N VAL A 26 -16.00 -8.85 18.42
CA VAL A 26 -16.41 -8.78 17.00
C VAL A 26 -15.56 -7.74 16.26
N PRO A 27 -15.20 -7.96 14.97
CA PRO A 27 -14.51 -6.95 14.18
C PRO A 27 -15.36 -5.67 13.99
N PRO A 28 -14.72 -4.50 13.81
CA PRO A 28 -15.42 -3.25 13.53
C PRO A 28 -16.06 -3.26 12.13
N HIS A 29 -17.06 -2.41 11.94
CA HIS A 29 -17.55 -2.06 10.61
C HIS A 29 -16.43 -1.38 9.79
N PRO A 30 -16.16 -1.80 8.53
CA PRO A 30 -14.92 -1.46 7.81
C PRO A 30 -14.76 0.01 7.43
N ARG A 31 -15.84 0.79 7.41
CA ARG A 31 -15.81 2.22 7.05
C ARG A 31 -15.90 3.17 8.24
N THR A 32 -16.70 2.80 9.23
CA THR A 32 -17.00 3.66 10.39
C THR A 32 -16.13 3.33 11.58
N PHE A 33 -15.47 2.16 11.57
CA PHE A 33 -14.70 1.62 12.68
C PHE A 33 -15.50 1.48 13.97
N THR A 34 -16.83 1.38 13.87
CA THR A 34 -17.73 1.18 15.00
C THR A 34 -18.00 -0.31 15.20
N CYS A 35 -18.12 -0.76 16.44
CA CYS A 35 -18.59 -2.12 16.73
C CYS A 35 -20.08 -2.26 16.34
N PRO A 36 -20.49 -3.30 15.57
CA PRO A 36 -21.89 -3.48 15.20
C PRO A 36 -22.81 -3.81 16.40
N ASP A 37 -22.26 -4.40 17.47
CA ASP A 37 -23.05 -4.88 18.60
C ASP A 37 -23.21 -3.80 19.68
N CYS A 38 -22.09 -3.36 20.28
CA CYS A 38 -22.11 -2.41 21.39
C CYS A 38 -21.94 -0.94 20.96
N ARG A 39 -21.73 -0.68 19.66
CA ARG A 39 -21.51 0.67 19.09
C ARG A 39 -20.26 1.40 19.60
N GLU A 40 -19.31 0.69 20.20
CA GLU A 40 -18.02 1.25 20.60
C GLU A 40 -17.28 1.86 19.40
N ASP A 41 -16.64 3.02 19.60
CA ASP A 41 -15.75 3.62 18.61
C ASP A 41 -14.37 2.96 18.68
N LEU A 42 -14.05 2.14 17.67
CA LEU A 42 -12.79 1.43 17.56
C LEU A 42 -11.81 2.17 16.63
N ALA A 43 -12.14 3.37 16.14
CA ALA A 43 -11.25 4.19 15.31
C ALA A 43 -9.90 4.48 16.00
N PRO A 44 -9.81 4.76 17.31
CA PRO A 44 -8.52 4.93 17.98
C PRO A 44 -7.68 3.65 17.99
N LEU A 45 -8.31 2.48 18.22
CA LEU A 45 -7.63 1.18 18.20
C LEU A 45 -7.16 0.83 16.78
N ALA A 46 -7.98 1.10 15.78
CA ALA A 46 -7.63 0.98 14.36
C ALA A 46 -6.44 1.83 13.98
N PHE A 47 -6.45 3.10 14.37
CA PHE A 47 -5.34 4.02 14.15
C PHE A 47 -4.04 3.55 14.82
N LEU A 48 -4.12 3.12 16.08
CA LEU A 48 -2.95 2.62 16.79
C LEU A 48 -2.44 1.28 16.22
N ARG A 49 -3.33 0.45 15.64
CA ARG A 49 -2.98 -0.91 15.21
C ARG A 49 -2.55 -1.02 13.75
N SER A 50 -2.80 -0.03 12.88
CA SER A 50 -2.56 -0.21 11.43
C SER A 50 -1.08 -0.44 11.08
N ARG A 51 -0.73 -1.73 10.95
CA ARG A 51 0.62 -2.20 10.64
C ARG A 51 0.92 -1.99 9.17
N ALA A 52 -0.05 -2.21 8.29
CA ALA A 52 0.03 -1.89 6.87
C ALA A 52 0.48 -0.45 6.60
N ASP A 53 -0.19 0.55 7.20
CA ASP A 53 0.14 1.96 6.96
C ASP A 53 1.52 2.34 7.47
N ARG A 54 1.93 1.83 8.63
CA ARG A 54 3.28 2.07 9.16
C ARG A 54 4.36 1.47 8.26
N ALA A 55 4.16 0.22 7.82
CA ALA A 55 5.08 -0.46 6.91
C ALA A 55 5.14 0.25 5.55
N TYR A 56 4.00 0.71 5.02
CA TYR A 56 3.92 1.51 3.80
C TYR A 56 4.66 2.84 3.93
N ASN A 57 4.44 3.59 5.01
CA ASN A 57 5.13 4.87 5.24
C ASN A 57 6.64 4.69 5.38
N LEU A 58 7.08 3.62 6.03
CA LEU A 58 8.50 3.25 6.08
C LEU A 58 9.03 2.93 4.68
N GLY A 59 8.30 2.14 3.89
CA GLY A 59 8.67 1.82 2.50
C GLY A 59 8.79 3.06 1.62
N LEU A 60 7.86 4.02 1.75
CA LEU A 60 7.94 5.33 1.09
C LEU A 60 9.19 6.11 1.48
N ASP A 61 9.50 6.17 2.79
CA ASP A 61 10.65 6.90 3.29
C ASP A 61 11.97 6.28 2.79
N LEU A 62 12.10 4.96 2.87
CA LEU A 62 13.25 4.22 2.36
C LEU A 62 13.43 4.42 0.85
N ALA A 63 12.34 4.38 0.06
CA ALA A 63 12.39 4.61 -1.38
C ALA A 63 12.88 6.03 -1.72
N LYS A 64 12.45 7.05 -0.96
CA LYS A 64 12.92 8.44 -1.14
C LYS A 64 14.41 8.60 -0.88
N HIS A 65 14.95 7.82 0.06
CA HIS A 65 16.38 7.83 0.40
C HIS A 65 17.23 6.88 -0.46
N GLY A 66 16.65 6.28 -1.51
CA GLY A 66 17.37 5.39 -2.42
C GLY A 66 17.68 4.00 -1.85
N LEU A 67 17.09 3.65 -0.70
CA LEU A 67 17.26 2.36 -0.04
C LEU A 67 16.25 1.35 -0.61
N GLY A 68 16.37 1.06 -1.92
CA GLY A 68 15.36 0.31 -2.68
C GLY A 68 15.04 -1.07 -2.13
N GLU A 69 16.04 -1.89 -1.81
CA GLU A 69 15.83 -3.24 -1.24
C GLU A 69 15.08 -3.21 0.10
N GLN A 70 15.40 -2.23 0.95
CA GLN A 70 14.73 -2.06 2.24
C GLN A 70 13.29 -1.55 2.04
N ALA A 71 13.08 -0.69 1.05
CA ALA A 71 11.76 -0.21 0.68
C ALA A 71 10.87 -1.36 0.20
N VAL A 72 11.40 -2.27 -0.63
CA VAL A 72 10.70 -3.49 -1.05
C VAL A 72 10.23 -4.29 0.17
N ALA A 73 11.14 -4.61 1.10
CA ALA A 73 10.81 -5.38 2.30
C ALA A 73 9.71 -4.70 3.14
N ALA A 74 9.76 -3.39 3.32
CA ALA A 74 8.74 -2.64 4.07
C ALA A 74 7.38 -2.60 3.34
N LEU A 75 7.37 -2.48 2.02
CA LEU A 75 6.14 -2.51 1.21
C LEU A 75 5.52 -3.91 1.17
N GLU A 76 6.33 -4.96 1.09
CA GLU A 76 5.85 -6.35 1.20
C GLU A 76 5.24 -6.64 2.57
N LEU A 77 5.81 -6.10 3.65
CA LEU A 77 5.20 -6.16 4.98
C LEU A 77 3.83 -5.48 5.02
N ALA A 78 3.68 -4.34 4.33
CA ALA A 78 2.38 -3.68 4.22
C ALA A 78 1.37 -4.57 3.48
N LEU A 79 1.81 -5.21 2.39
CA LEU A 79 0.99 -6.08 1.55
C LEU A 79 0.67 -7.44 2.18
N ALA A 80 1.48 -7.90 3.12
CA ALA A 80 1.18 -9.08 3.92
C ALA A 80 -0.01 -8.84 4.88
N ASP A 81 -0.24 -7.60 5.28
CA ASP A 81 -1.33 -7.18 6.16
C ASP A 81 -2.58 -6.76 5.36
N ASP A 82 -2.40 -6.04 4.24
CA ASP A 82 -3.43 -5.73 3.25
C ASP A 82 -2.91 -6.02 1.82
N GLY A 83 -3.24 -7.21 1.30
CA GLY A 83 -2.82 -7.64 -0.03
C GLY A 83 -3.41 -6.82 -1.19
N SER A 84 -4.41 -5.98 -0.90
CA SER A 84 -5.07 -5.08 -1.84
C SER A 84 -4.66 -3.61 -1.64
N PHE A 85 -3.58 -3.36 -0.90
CA PHE A 85 -3.06 -2.01 -0.67
C PHE A 85 -2.51 -1.40 -1.97
N VAL A 86 -3.40 -0.80 -2.77
CA VAL A 86 -3.10 -0.21 -4.10
C VAL A 86 -1.91 0.73 -4.06
N ASP A 87 -1.83 1.65 -3.09
CA ASP A 87 -0.71 2.61 -3.02
C ASP A 87 0.62 1.89 -2.78
N ALA A 88 0.64 0.88 -1.90
CA ALA A 88 1.82 0.06 -1.67
C ALA A 88 2.23 -0.74 -2.92
N LEU A 89 1.27 -1.31 -3.67
CA LEU A 89 1.54 -2.00 -4.93
C LEU A 89 2.13 -1.06 -6.00
N VAL A 90 1.63 0.16 -6.09
CA VAL A 90 2.12 1.17 -7.04
C VAL A 90 3.54 1.59 -6.72
N VAL A 91 3.82 1.86 -5.45
CA VAL A 91 5.17 2.22 -4.99
C VAL A 91 6.12 1.03 -5.15
N LEU A 92 5.70 -0.18 -4.80
CA LEU A 92 6.50 -1.40 -4.98
C LEU A 92 6.90 -1.58 -6.44
N GLY A 93 5.96 -1.40 -7.37
CA GLY A 93 6.27 -1.46 -8.80
C GLY A 93 7.30 -0.42 -9.25
N LYS A 94 7.19 0.82 -8.74
CA LYS A 94 8.16 1.88 -9.01
C LYS A 94 9.54 1.55 -8.46
N VAL A 95 9.63 1.05 -7.24
CA VAL A 95 10.90 0.68 -6.60
C VAL A 95 11.56 -0.47 -7.36
N HIS A 96 10.82 -1.52 -7.72
CA HIS A 96 11.36 -2.60 -8.54
C HIS A 96 11.87 -2.13 -9.91
N ALA A 97 11.14 -1.25 -10.59
CA ALA A 97 11.60 -0.68 -11.86
C ALA A 97 12.90 0.12 -11.69
N GLN A 98 13.06 0.86 -10.58
CA GLN A 98 14.31 1.58 -10.28
C GLN A 98 15.48 0.65 -9.96
N LEU A 99 15.21 -0.54 -9.42
CA LEU A 99 16.21 -1.58 -9.16
C LEU A 99 16.55 -2.42 -10.41
N GLY A 100 15.82 -2.25 -11.52
CA GLY A 100 15.98 -3.06 -12.74
C GLY A 100 15.20 -4.38 -12.73
N ASN A 101 14.35 -4.60 -11.72
CA ASN A 101 13.54 -5.80 -11.55
C ASN A 101 12.21 -5.64 -12.30
N GLU A 102 12.27 -5.65 -13.64
CA GLU A 102 11.13 -5.29 -14.50
C GLU A 102 9.94 -6.25 -14.38
N ALA A 103 10.20 -7.55 -14.18
CA ALA A 103 9.15 -8.57 -14.05
C ALA A 103 8.31 -8.34 -12.78
N GLU A 104 8.99 -8.09 -11.66
CA GLU A 104 8.39 -7.79 -10.37
C GLU A 104 7.64 -6.44 -10.41
N ALA A 105 8.22 -5.44 -11.09
CA ALA A 105 7.57 -4.15 -11.30
C ALA A 105 6.23 -4.29 -12.05
N ARG A 106 6.24 -5.04 -13.16
CA ARG A 106 5.04 -5.35 -13.95
C ARG A 106 3.99 -6.07 -13.10
N ALA A 107 4.40 -7.10 -12.36
CA ALA A 107 3.50 -7.88 -11.52
C ALA A 107 2.81 -7.02 -10.44
N ALA A 108 3.56 -6.12 -9.80
CA ALA A 108 3.02 -5.21 -8.78
C ALA A 108 1.97 -4.25 -9.38
N TRP A 109 2.26 -3.62 -10.53
CA TRP A 109 1.32 -2.72 -11.19
C TRP A 109 0.08 -3.43 -11.75
N GLN A 110 0.22 -4.65 -12.28
CA GLN A 110 -0.94 -5.47 -12.68
C GLN A 110 -1.85 -5.80 -11.50
N ARG A 111 -1.27 -6.15 -10.34
CA ARG A 111 -2.04 -6.34 -9.10
C ARG A 111 -2.73 -5.05 -8.67
N ALA A 112 -2.06 -3.90 -8.79
CA ALA A 112 -2.67 -2.60 -8.49
C ALA A 112 -3.89 -2.34 -9.39
N LEU A 113 -3.79 -2.59 -10.69
CA LEU A 113 -4.90 -2.43 -11.64
C LEU A 113 -6.02 -3.45 -11.43
N LYS A 114 -5.72 -4.66 -10.93
CA LYS A 114 -6.78 -5.61 -10.55
C LYS A 114 -7.62 -5.08 -9.38
N ALA A 115 -7.01 -4.36 -8.44
CA ALA A 115 -7.69 -3.76 -7.30
C ALA A 115 -8.31 -2.39 -7.62
N ALA A 116 -7.68 -1.61 -8.50
CA ALA A 116 -8.14 -0.30 -8.96
C ALA A 116 -7.87 -0.15 -10.48
N PRO A 117 -8.82 -0.55 -11.35
CA PRO A 117 -8.63 -0.62 -12.80
C PRO A 117 -8.18 0.68 -13.49
N ASP A 118 -8.56 1.83 -12.95
CA ASP A 118 -8.26 3.14 -13.55
C ASP A 118 -7.09 3.86 -12.85
N HIS A 119 -6.20 3.12 -12.16
CA HIS A 119 -5.12 3.75 -11.40
C HIS A 119 -4.02 4.33 -12.33
N PRO A 120 -3.90 5.66 -12.46
CA PRO A 120 -3.12 6.29 -13.53
C PRO A 120 -1.62 5.97 -13.45
N SER A 121 -1.05 5.93 -12.24
CA SER A 121 0.38 5.62 -12.06
C SER A 121 0.74 4.17 -12.40
N ALA A 122 -0.19 3.23 -12.20
CA ALA A 122 0.06 1.82 -12.51
C ALA A 122 0.03 1.60 -14.02
N THR A 123 -0.97 2.19 -14.70
CA THR A 123 -1.04 2.21 -16.17
C THR A 123 0.18 2.88 -16.79
N ALA A 124 0.60 4.03 -16.26
CA ALA A 124 1.79 4.73 -16.74
C ALA A 124 3.09 3.93 -16.55
N GLY A 125 3.21 3.20 -15.43
CA GLY A 125 4.35 2.32 -15.15
C GLY A 125 4.47 1.17 -16.16
N LEU A 126 3.36 0.48 -16.43
CA LEU A 126 3.32 -0.59 -17.44
C LEU A 126 3.67 -0.07 -18.84
N ALA A 127 3.05 1.03 -19.25
CA ALA A 127 3.34 1.67 -20.55
C ALA A 127 4.78 2.18 -20.65
N HIS A 128 5.45 2.45 -19.53
CA HIS A 128 6.87 2.78 -19.53
C HIS A 128 7.73 1.55 -19.81
N LEU A 129 7.49 0.42 -19.13
CA LEU A 129 8.22 -0.83 -19.37
C LEU A 129 8.03 -1.35 -20.79
N ASP A 130 6.80 -1.32 -21.31
CA ASP A 130 6.50 -1.81 -22.67
C ASP A 130 7.29 -1.04 -23.75
N ARG A 131 7.55 0.25 -23.51
CA ARG A 131 8.36 1.08 -24.42
C ARG A 131 9.86 0.81 -24.36
N LEU A 132 10.36 0.24 -23.25
CA LEU A 132 11.79 -0.11 -23.11
C LEU A 132 12.12 -1.47 -23.69
N ALA A 133 11.12 -2.35 -23.82
CA ALA A 133 11.26 -3.70 -24.38
C ALA A 133 11.19 -3.74 -25.93
N THR A 134 11.04 -2.58 -26.58
CA THR A 134 10.95 -2.44 -28.05
C THR A 134 12.24 -1.84 -28.59
#